data_AF-A0AA40YJC7-F1
#
_entry.id   AF-A0AA40YJC7-F1
#
_cell.length_a   1.000
_cell.length_b   1.000
_cell.length_c   1.000
_cell.angle_alpha   90.00
_cell.angle_beta   90.00
_cell.angle_gamma   90.00
#
_symmetry.space_group_name_H-M   'P 1'
#
loop_
_entity.id
_entity.type
_entity.pdbx_description
1 polymer ?
#
loop_
_entity_poly.entity_id
_entity_poly.type
_entity_poly.pdbx_seq_one_letter_code
_entity_poly.pdbx_strand_id
1 'polypeptide(L)'
;MRSRRSWLRRVSVTAVSATALVALAVPAEATPSAAAPTTATAALPATALAADVDYDTWQRDCRAVMDQALPYVEQRIADARPGEKQAIVLDIDNTALETDFGFSFPQPANKPVLEVARYAEERGVTLFFVTARPGIIYAPTEWNLDHVGYESSGLYVRSFIDLFRNVAEYKTAQRVDIERKGYTIIANIGNSATDLSGGHAERTFKLPDYDGQLS
;
A
#
# COMPACT_ATOMS: atom_id res chain seq x y z
N MET A 1 -46.82 25.50 39.23
CA MET A 1 -46.44 24.81 40.49
C MET A 1 -44.96 24.43 40.37
N ARG A 2 -44.01 25.14 41.01
CA ARG A 2 -43.31 24.73 42.26
C ARG A 2 -43.11 23.19 42.30
N SER A 3 -41.91 22.59 42.34
CA SER A 3 -40.86 22.77 43.35
C SER A 3 -39.71 21.75 43.14
N ARG A 4 -38.46 22.26 43.08
CA ARG A 4 -37.20 21.86 43.78
C ARG A 4 -36.78 20.37 43.93
N ARG A 5 -35.54 20.05 43.48
CA ARG A 5 -34.27 19.75 44.26
C ARG A 5 -34.32 18.43 45.04
N SER A 6 -33.27 17.62 45.26
CA SER A 6 -31.84 17.55 44.94
C SER A 6 -31.30 16.36 45.76
N TRP A 7 -30.36 15.54 45.27
CA TRP A 7 -29.35 14.75 46.04
C TRP A 7 -28.84 13.61 45.17
N LEU A 8 -27.58 13.17 45.17
CA LEU A 8 -26.32 13.62 45.75
C LEU A 8 -25.22 12.80 45.04
N ARG A 9 -24.08 13.45 44.75
CA ARG A 9 -22.85 12.79 44.29
C ARG A 9 -22.26 11.96 45.44
N ARG A 10 -21.77 10.75 45.15
CA ARG A 10 -20.81 10.06 46.02
C ARG A 10 -19.44 10.11 45.37
N VAL A 11 -18.56 10.89 45.98
CA VAL A 11 -17.12 10.92 45.77
C VAL A 11 -16.52 10.03 46.85
N SER A 12 -15.75 9.01 46.47
CA SER A 12 -14.95 8.24 47.42
C SER A 12 -13.54 8.80 47.43
N VAL A 13 -13.17 9.44 48.55
CA VAL A 13 -11.82 9.88 48.88
C VAL A 13 -11.16 8.76 49.67
N THR A 14 -10.07 8.21 49.15
CA THR A 14 -9.22 7.27 49.91
C THR A 14 -8.05 8.07 50.48
N ALA A 15 -7.98 8.15 51.81
CA ALA A 15 -6.94 8.84 52.55
C ALA A 15 -5.59 8.11 52.42
N VAL A 16 -4.53 8.86 52.13
CA VAL A 16 -3.15 8.40 52.24
C VAL A 16 -2.53 9.07 53.47
N SER A 17 -2.18 8.27 54.46
CA SER A 17 -1.51 8.70 55.68
C SER A 17 -0.05 9.03 55.40
N ALA A 18 0.37 10.20 55.85
CA ALA A 18 1.76 10.63 55.85
C ALA A 18 2.48 10.13 57.12
N THR A 19 3.62 9.48 56.94
CA THR A 19 4.65 9.36 57.98
C THR A 19 5.99 9.71 57.36
N ALA A 20 6.53 10.84 57.81
CA ALA A 20 7.87 11.31 57.47
C ALA A 20 8.90 10.60 58.35
N LEU A 21 9.94 10.05 57.72
CA LEU A 21 11.19 9.68 58.37
C LEU A 21 12.32 10.42 57.66
N VAL A 22 12.92 11.36 58.38
CA VAL A 22 14.13 12.09 57.99
C VAL A 22 15.31 11.15 58.15
N ALA A 23 16.08 10.93 57.08
CA ALA A 23 17.40 10.32 57.14
C ALA A 23 18.40 11.19 56.36
N LEU A 24 19.54 11.39 56.99
CA LEU A 24 20.59 12.36 56.70
C LEU A 24 21.26 12.13 55.34
N ALA A 25 21.54 13.22 54.64
CA ALA A 25 22.31 13.25 53.41
C ALA A 25 23.77 12.81 53.65
N VAL A 26 24.24 11.85 52.86
CA VAL A 26 25.65 11.56 52.63
C VAL A 26 25.89 11.83 51.14
N PRO A 27 26.90 12.62 50.74
CA PRO A 27 27.19 12.82 49.32
C PRO A 27 27.89 11.56 48.81
N ALA A 28 27.18 10.75 48.01
CA ALA A 28 27.82 9.73 47.18
C ALA A 28 28.38 10.43 45.95
N GLU A 29 29.69 10.31 45.73
CA GLU A 29 30.38 10.73 44.53
C GLU A 29 29.70 10.12 43.30
N ALA A 30 29.17 10.97 42.43
CA ALA A 30 28.63 10.56 41.13
C ALA A 30 29.80 10.22 40.21
N THR A 31 30.00 8.94 39.95
CA THR A 31 30.80 8.47 38.82
C THR A 31 30.09 8.86 37.51
N PRO A 32 30.77 9.52 36.55
CA PRO A 32 30.16 9.77 35.25
C PRO A 32 30.10 8.45 34.49
N SER A 33 28.89 7.90 34.31
CA SER A 33 28.65 6.85 33.33
C SER A 33 28.87 7.45 31.94
N ALA A 34 29.91 7.00 31.24
CA ALA A 34 30.20 7.39 29.88
C ALA A 34 29.01 6.96 28.98
N ALA A 35 28.23 7.93 28.53
CA ALA A 35 27.26 7.72 27.47
C ALA A 35 28.01 7.30 26.20
N ALA A 36 27.71 6.11 25.69
CA ALA A 36 28.18 5.67 24.39
C ALA A 36 27.64 6.62 23.31
N PRO A 37 28.44 7.02 22.31
CA PRO A 37 27.95 7.88 21.24
C PRO A 37 26.93 7.09 20.42
N THR A 38 25.67 7.53 20.44
CA THR A 38 24.69 7.16 19.43
C THR A 38 25.12 7.82 18.12
N THR A 39 25.78 7.04 17.26
CA THR A 39 25.88 7.37 15.84
C THR A 39 24.47 7.39 15.28
N ALA A 40 23.91 8.59 15.13
CA ALA A 40 22.76 8.81 14.27
C ALA A 40 23.22 8.50 12.84
N THR A 41 22.87 7.33 12.34
CA THR A 41 23.01 7.00 10.94
C THR A 41 22.03 7.88 10.18
N ALA A 42 22.53 8.99 9.63
CA ALA A 42 21.78 9.77 8.66
C ALA A 42 21.43 8.82 7.51
N ALA A 43 20.14 8.53 7.33
CA ALA A 43 19.66 7.80 6.17
C ALA A 43 20.06 8.59 4.92
N LEU A 44 20.98 8.03 4.15
CA LEU A 44 21.31 8.54 2.83
C LEU A 44 20.06 8.53 1.97
N PRO A 45 19.90 9.47 1.02
CA PRO A 45 18.82 9.39 0.05
C PRO A 45 18.94 8.03 -0.66
N ALA A 46 17.84 7.30 -0.74
CA ALA A 46 17.76 6.07 -1.51
C ALA A 46 17.98 6.42 -2.99
N THR A 47 19.25 6.44 -3.43
CA THR A 47 19.57 6.12 -4.82
C THR A 47 18.96 4.76 -5.07
N ALA A 48 18.03 4.67 -6.02
CA ALA A 48 17.50 3.41 -6.51
C ALA A 48 18.70 2.52 -6.86
N LEU A 49 19.02 1.60 -5.94
CA LEU A 49 19.88 0.48 -6.26
C LEU A 49 19.09 -0.26 -7.32
N ALA A 50 19.59 -0.31 -8.55
CA ALA A 50 19.13 -1.32 -9.48
C ALA A 50 19.15 -2.63 -8.70
N ALA A 51 18.00 -3.30 -8.60
CA ALA A 51 17.95 -4.59 -7.92
C ALA A 51 19.09 -5.45 -8.47
N ASP A 52 19.72 -6.29 -7.63
CA ASP A 52 20.74 -7.25 -8.08
C ASP A 52 20.13 -8.37 -8.96
N VAL A 53 18.92 -8.14 -9.47
CA VAL A 53 18.10 -9.03 -10.27
C VAL A 53 18.11 -8.55 -11.71
N ASP A 54 18.58 -9.43 -12.59
CA ASP A 54 18.53 -9.18 -14.02
C ASP A 54 17.09 -9.16 -14.56
N TYR A 55 16.85 -8.29 -15.54
CA TYR A 55 15.54 -8.05 -16.15
C TYR A 55 14.87 -9.32 -16.69
N ASP A 56 15.63 -10.23 -17.32
CA ASP A 56 15.06 -11.47 -17.87
C ASP A 56 14.63 -12.44 -16.75
N THR A 57 15.26 -12.34 -15.58
CA THR A 57 14.82 -13.09 -14.40
C THR A 57 13.54 -12.51 -13.85
N TRP A 58 13.46 -11.18 -13.68
CA TRP A 58 12.24 -10.53 -13.22
C TRP A 58 11.03 -10.76 -14.16
N GLN A 59 11.21 -10.68 -15.47
CA GLN A 59 10.15 -10.97 -16.44
C GLN A 59 9.66 -12.42 -16.36
N ARG A 60 10.58 -13.39 -16.20
CA ARG A 60 10.21 -14.82 -16.03
C ARG A 60 9.44 -15.05 -14.73
N ASP A 61 9.86 -14.44 -13.64
CA ASP A 61 9.20 -14.60 -12.35
C ASP A 61 7.82 -13.93 -12.34
N CYS A 62 7.69 -12.74 -12.96
CA CYS A 62 6.40 -12.10 -13.19
C CYS A 62 5.49 -12.97 -14.05
N ARG A 63 6.01 -13.59 -15.13
CA ARG A 63 5.25 -14.54 -15.96
C ARG A 63 4.76 -15.72 -15.13
N ALA A 64 5.60 -16.31 -14.29
CA ALA A 64 5.20 -17.46 -13.48
C ALA A 64 4.02 -17.15 -12.53
N VAL A 65 3.90 -15.91 -12.04
CA VAL A 65 2.74 -15.46 -11.25
C VAL A 65 1.54 -15.22 -12.17
N MET A 66 1.73 -14.59 -13.33
CA MET A 66 0.64 -14.31 -14.26
C MET A 66 0.09 -15.56 -14.97
N ASP A 67 0.89 -16.62 -15.14
CA ASP A 67 0.45 -17.95 -15.58
C ASP A 67 -0.51 -18.59 -14.56
N GLN A 68 -0.42 -18.22 -13.29
CA GLN A 68 -1.37 -18.63 -12.26
C GLN A 68 -2.59 -17.70 -12.18
N ALA A 69 -2.38 -16.41 -12.46
CA ALA A 69 -3.43 -15.41 -12.41
C ALA A 69 -4.41 -15.55 -13.56
N LEU A 70 -3.91 -15.78 -14.78
CA LEU A 70 -4.73 -15.82 -15.99
C LEU A 70 -5.87 -16.84 -15.88
N PRO A 71 -5.65 -18.15 -15.62
CA PRO A 71 -6.75 -19.12 -15.55
C PRO A 71 -7.81 -18.77 -14.50
N TYR A 72 -7.41 -18.17 -13.38
CA TYR A 72 -8.36 -17.68 -12.38
C TYR A 72 -9.19 -16.51 -12.90
N VAL A 73 -8.55 -15.54 -13.56
CA VAL A 73 -9.24 -14.40 -14.17
C VAL A 73 -10.20 -14.87 -15.27
N GLU A 74 -9.79 -15.81 -16.13
CA GLU A 74 -10.65 -16.40 -17.17
C GLU A 74 -11.90 -17.03 -16.56
N GLN A 75 -11.71 -17.90 -15.56
CA GLN A 75 -12.80 -18.58 -14.89
C GLN A 75 -13.74 -17.57 -14.22
N ARG A 76 -13.18 -16.56 -13.55
CA ARG A 76 -13.98 -15.60 -12.81
C ARG A 76 -14.80 -14.69 -13.71
N ILE A 77 -14.27 -14.34 -14.88
CA ILE A 77 -15.00 -13.64 -15.95
C ILE A 77 -16.13 -14.52 -16.47
N ALA A 78 -15.87 -15.81 -16.74
CA ALA A 78 -16.89 -16.74 -17.21
C ALA A 78 -18.04 -16.93 -16.19
N ASP A 79 -17.73 -16.89 -14.90
CA ASP A 79 -18.69 -17.03 -13.80
C ASP A 79 -19.35 -15.69 -13.38
N ALA A 80 -19.24 -14.64 -14.18
CA ALA A 80 -19.83 -13.34 -13.88
C ALA A 80 -21.35 -13.43 -13.65
N ARG A 81 -21.82 -12.82 -12.56
CA ARG A 81 -23.27 -12.74 -12.30
C ARG A 81 -23.92 -11.72 -13.27
N PRO A 82 -25.19 -11.90 -13.66
CA PRO A 82 -25.89 -10.91 -14.46
C PRO A 82 -25.83 -9.52 -13.82
N GLY A 83 -25.29 -8.54 -14.56
CA GLY A 83 -25.15 -7.15 -14.11
C GLY A 83 -23.97 -6.89 -13.16
N GLU A 84 -23.12 -7.88 -12.89
CA GLU A 84 -21.91 -7.68 -12.10
C GLU A 84 -20.89 -6.80 -12.84
N LYS A 85 -20.38 -5.77 -12.15
CA LYS A 85 -19.28 -4.96 -12.66
C LYS A 85 -17.97 -5.53 -12.10
N GLN A 86 -17.18 -6.20 -12.92
CA GLN A 86 -15.90 -6.76 -12.47
C GLN A 86 -14.77 -5.74 -12.62
N ALA A 87 -13.80 -5.80 -11.70
CA ALA A 87 -12.62 -4.97 -11.76
C ALA A 87 -11.34 -5.74 -11.41
N ILE A 88 -10.23 -5.29 -11.98
CA ILE A 88 -8.87 -5.65 -11.56
C ILE A 88 -8.19 -4.38 -11.02
N VAL A 89 -7.46 -4.54 -9.92
CA VAL A 89 -6.63 -3.48 -9.34
C VAL A 89 -5.17 -3.82 -9.54
N LEU A 90 -4.39 -2.88 -10.08
CA LEU A 90 -2.95 -3.01 -10.26
C LEU A 90 -2.22 -1.94 -9.45
N ASP A 91 -1.10 -2.29 -8.82
CA ASP A 91 -0.05 -1.32 -8.53
C ASP A 91 0.70 -0.92 -9.81
N ILE A 92 1.53 0.13 -9.75
CA ILE A 92 2.28 0.65 -10.90
C ILE A 92 3.75 0.24 -10.85
N ASP A 93 4.48 0.65 -9.83
CA ASP A 93 5.95 0.62 -9.81
C ASP A 93 6.43 -0.82 -9.59
N ASN A 94 7.20 -1.36 -10.55
CA ASN A 94 7.60 -2.77 -10.65
C ASN A 94 6.44 -3.78 -10.63
N THR A 95 5.22 -3.29 -10.90
CA THR A 95 4.02 -4.11 -11.10
C THR A 95 3.52 -3.96 -12.53
N ALA A 96 2.91 -2.83 -12.88
CA ALA A 96 2.42 -2.57 -14.23
C ALA A 96 3.50 -1.98 -15.14
N LEU A 97 4.44 -1.21 -14.58
CA LEU A 97 5.54 -0.54 -15.28
C LEU A 97 6.89 -1.04 -14.75
N GLU A 98 7.88 -1.12 -15.64
CA GLU A 98 9.22 -1.70 -15.38
C GLU A 98 10.18 -0.72 -14.69
N THR A 99 9.76 -0.06 -13.61
CA THR A 99 10.35 1.21 -13.13
C THR A 99 11.80 1.15 -12.65
N ASP A 100 12.27 0.01 -12.13
CA ASP A 100 13.66 -0.14 -11.70
C ASP A 100 14.59 -0.73 -12.78
N PHE A 101 14.06 -1.06 -13.96
CA PHE A 101 14.84 -1.63 -15.07
C PHE A 101 15.35 -0.56 -16.05
N GLY A 102 15.76 0.58 -15.48
CA GLY A 102 16.29 1.73 -16.20
C GLY A 102 15.26 2.83 -16.45
N PHE A 103 15.73 4.07 -16.54
CA PHE A 103 14.88 5.22 -16.82
C PHE A 103 14.60 5.34 -18.31
N SER A 104 13.34 5.18 -18.71
CA SER A 104 12.86 5.57 -20.03
C SER A 104 11.51 6.28 -19.92
N PHE A 105 11.19 7.15 -20.87
CA PHE A 105 9.86 7.76 -20.95
C PHE A 105 9.31 7.63 -22.37
N PRO A 106 8.21 6.89 -22.57
CA PRO A 106 7.43 6.17 -21.57
C PRO A 106 8.23 5.01 -20.92
N GLN A 107 7.94 4.72 -19.65
CA GLN A 107 8.42 3.52 -18.97
C GLN A 107 7.72 2.31 -19.60
N PRO A 108 8.41 1.21 -19.93
CA PRO A 108 7.76 0.09 -20.58
C PRO A 108 6.78 -0.60 -19.62
N ALA A 109 5.82 -1.32 -20.18
CA ALA A 109 4.91 -2.16 -19.41
C ALA A 109 5.56 -3.50 -19.06
N ASN A 110 5.30 -3.97 -17.84
CA ASN A 110 5.58 -5.34 -17.46
C ASN A 110 4.74 -6.30 -18.33
N LYS A 111 5.39 -6.95 -19.32
CA LYS A 111 4.68 -7.67 -20.39
C LYS A 111 3.72 -8.76 -19.86
N PRO A 112 4.12 -9.64 -18.91
CA PRO A 112 3.21 -10.57 -18.28
C PRO A 112 1.92 -9.95 -17.71
N VAL A 113 2.01 -8.80 -17.05
CA VAL A 113 0.88 -8.15 -16.38
C VAL A 113 -0.02 -7.50 -17.43
N LEU A 114 0.57 -6.82 -18.42
CA LEU A 114 -0.17 -6.21 -19.53
C LEU A 114 -0.98 -7.25 -20.31
N GLU A 115 -0.44 -8.44 -20.54
CA GLU A 115 -1.15 -9.53 -21.23
C GLU A 115 -2.45 -9.93 -20.49
N VAL A 116 -2.37 -10.11 -19.17
CA VAL A 116 -3.55 -10.46 -18.35
C VAL A 116 -4.54 -9.29 -18.26
N ALA A 117 -4.03 -8.07 -18.11
CA ALA A 117 -4.85 -6.86 -18.06
C ALA A 117 -5.67 -6.69 -19.35
N ARG A 118 -5.00 -6.75 -20.51
CA ARG A 118 -5.66 -6.64 -21.82
C ARG A 118 -6.67 -7.75 -22.05
N TYR A 119 -6.35 -8.99 -21.69
CA TYR A 119 -7.30 -10.10 -21.76
C TYR A 119 -8.60 -9.78 -21.01
N ALA A 120 -8.48 -9.23 -19.80
CA ALA A 120 -9.61 -8.89 -18.94
C ALA A 120 -10.39 -7.67 -19.47
N GLU A 121 -9.69 -6.62 -19.90
CA GLU A 121 -10.28 -5.40 -20.50
C GLU A 121 -11.10 -5.74 -21.75
N GLU A 122 -10.56 -6.56 -22.66
CA GLU A 122 -11.25 -7.04 -23.86
C GLU A 122 -12.56 -7.81 -23.56
N ARG A 123 -12.72 -8.27 -22.31
CA ARG A 123 -13.90 -9.01 -21.82
C ARG A 123 -14.76 -8.19 -20.86
N GLY A 124 -14.55 -6.87 -20.80
CA GLY A 124 -15.37 -5.94 -20.06
C GLY A 124 -15.02 -5.82 -18.57
N VAL A 125 -13.87 -6.35 -18.14
CA VAL A 125 -13.36 -6.10 -16.79
C VAL A 125 -12.74 -4.72 -16.73
N THR A 126 -13.11 -3.93 -15.73
CA THR A 126 -12.63 -2.56 -15.55
C THR A 126 -11.26 -2.55 -14.85
N LEU A 127 -10.29 -1.85 -15.41
CA LEU A 127 -8.94 -1.76 -14.84
C LEU A 127 -8.75 -0.48 -14.03
N PHE A 128 -8.31 -0.62 -12.77
CA PHE A 128 -7.95 0.49 -11.89
C PHE A 128 -6.49 0.39 -11.43
N PHE A 129 -5.81 1.53 -11.31
CA PHE A 129 -4.46 1.61 -10.77
C PHE A 129 -4.46 2.29 -9.40
N VAL A 130 -3.84 1.66 -8.41
CA VAL A 130 -3.71 2.21 -7.04
C VAL A 130 -2.23 2.28 -6.67
N THR A 131 -1.67 3.49 -6.71
CA THR A 131 -0.22 3.71 -6.60
C THR A 131 0.15 4.61 -5.43
N ALA A 132 1.39 4.50 -4.96
CA ALA A 132 1.98 5.44 -4.02
C ALA A 132 2.53 6.72 -4.67
N ARG A 133 2.55 6.80 -6.02
CA ARG A 133 3.01 7.98 -6.76
C ARG A 133 2.28 9.26 -6.32
N PRO A 134 2.99 10.39 -6.19
CA PRO A 134 2.38 11.65 -5.78
C PRO A 134 1.52 12.23 -6.91
N GLY A 135 0.41 12.87 -6.56
CA GLY A 135 -0.55 13.37 -7.56
C GLY A 135 -0.03 14.44 -8.51
N ILE A 136 1.12 15.06 -8.22
CA ILE A 136 1.80 15.99 -9.13
C ILE A 136 2.25 15.32 -10.45
N ILE A 137 2.42 13.99 -10.46
CA ILE A 137 2.76 13.22 -11.67
C ILE A 137 1.59 12.39 -12.19
N TYR A 138 0.35 12.75 -11.85
CA TYR A 138 -0.85 12.07 -12.35
C TYR A 138 -0.88 12.02 -13.88
N ALA A 139 -0.88 13.18 -14.55
CA ALA A 139 -1.02 13.28 -16.00
C ALA A 139 0.08 12.53 -16.78
N PRO A 140 1.39 12.65 -16.45
CA PRO A 140 2.41 11.87 -17.13
C PRO A 140 2.31 10.37 -16.83
N THR A 141 1.83 9.96 -15.65
CA THR A 141 1.61 8.54 -15.31
C THR A 141 0.45 7.96 -16.11
N GLU A 142 -0.68 8.66 -16.17
CA GLU A 142 -1.86 8.27 -16.96
C GLU A 142 -1.50 8.14 -18.45
N TRP A 143 -0.81 9.14 -19.00
CA TRP A 143 -0.33 9.11 -20.38
C TRP A 143 0.61 7.92 -20.65
N ASN A 144 1.51 7.62 -19.72
CA ASN A 144 2.41 6.48 -19.87
C ASN A 144 1.63 5.17 -19.93
N LEU A 145 0.66 4.96 -19.02
CA LEU A 145 -0.15 3.75 -18.95
C LEU A 145 -0.94 3.53 -20.25
N ASP A 146 -1.60 4.57 -20.76
CA ASP A 146 -2.30 4.55 -22.04
C ASP A 146 -1.35 4.22 -23.20
N HIS A 147 -0.19 4.90 -23.26
CA HIS A 147 0.77 4.72 -24.34
C HIS A 147 1.34 3.30 -24.42
N VAL A 148 1.51 2.62 -23.27
CA VAL A 148 2.03 1.24 -23.24
C VAL A 148 0.93 0.18 -23.36
N GLY A 149 -0.32 0.60 -23.54
CA GLY A 149 -1.43 -0.27 -23.95
C GLY A 149 -2.39 -0.67 -22.84
N TYR A 150 -2.44 0.04 -21.71
CA TYR A 150 -3.48 -0.13 -20.69
C TYR A 150 -4.66 0.81 -20.95
N GLU A 151 -5.88 0.30 -20.93
CA GLU A 151 -7.11 1.11 -21.04
C GLU A 151 -7.64 1.47 -19.64
N SER A 152 -6.87 2.28 -18.91
CA SER A 152 -7.18 2.63 -17.53
C SER A 152 -8.57 3.27 -17.38
N SER A 153 -9.38 2.70 -16.49
CA SER A 153 -10.66 3.29 -16.07
C SER A 153 -10.55 4.15 -14.80
N GLY A 154 -9.34 4.26 -14.24
CA GLY A 154 -9.06 5.16 -13.13
C GLY A 154 -7.68 4.96 -12.52
N LEU A 155 -7.03 6.07 -12.18
CA LEU A 155 -5.73 6.13 -11.54
C LEU A 155 -5.87 6.81 -10.15
N TYR A 156 -5.51 6.10 -9.09
CA TYR A 156 -5.54 6.61 -7.71
C TYR A 156 -4.12 6.90 -7.23
N VAL A 157 -3.71 8.17 -7.36
CA VAL A 157 -2.44 8.72 -6.86
C VAL A 157 -2.59 9.32 -5.45
N ARG A 158 -1.49 9.37 -4.70
CA ARG A 158 -1.51 9.99 -3.37
C ARG A 158 -1.58 11.51 -3.48
N SER A 159 -2.62 12.09 -2.88
CA SER A 159 -2.68 13.54 -2.67
C SER A 159 -1.57 13.99 -1.71
N PHE A 160 -1.28 15.30 -1.68
CA PHE A 160 -0.29 15.86 -0.75
C PHE A 160 -0.59 15.52 0.73
N ILE A 161 -1.87 15.47 1.12
CA ILE A 161 -2.28 15.09 2.48
C ILE A 161 -2.09 13.58 2.69
N ASP A 162 -2.39 12.77 1.68
CA ASP A 162 -2.22 11.32 1.77
C ASP A 162 -0.78 10.90 1.87
N LEU A 163 0.20 11.72 1.46
CA LEU A 163 1.63 11.43 1.62
C LEU A 163 2.05 11.19 3.09
N PHE A 164 1.29 11.75 4.04
CA PHE A 164 1.53 11.55 5.48
C PHE A 164 0.82 10.32 6.06
N ARG A 165 -0.01 9.63 5.27
CA ARG A 165 -0.72 8.41 5.69
C ARG A 165 0.13 7.17 5.50
N ASN A 166 -0.24 6.08 6.18
CA ASN A 166 0.31 4.77 5.89
C ASN A 166 -0.10 4.33 4.46
N VAL A 167 0.86 3.81 3.68
CA VAL A 167 0.63 3.42 2.27
C VAL A 167 -0.39 2.30 2.16
N ALA A 168 -0.29 1.28 3.01
CA ALA A 168 -1.23 0.15 3.02
C ALA A 168 -2.65 0.64 3.32
N GLU A 169 -2.83 1.47 4.34
CA GLU A 169 -4.14 2.05 4.69
C GLU A 169 -4.72 2.87 3.53
N TYR A 170 -3.90 3.68 2.86
CA TYR A 170 -4.31 4.42 1.68
C TYR A 170 -4.77 3.48 0.57
N LYS A 171 -3.98 2.45 0.22
CA LYS A 171 -4.32 1.52 -0.87
C LYS A 171 -5.58 0.70 -0.54
N THR A 172 -5.74 0.27 0.71
CA THR A 172 -6.99 -0.37 1.18
C THR A 172 -8.18 0.57 1.01
N ALA A 173 -8.05 1.84 1.39
CA ALA A 173 -9.14 2.81 1.25
C ALA A 173 -9.55 3.03 -0.22
N GLN A 174 -8.60 2.99 -1.17
CA GLN A 174 -8.94 3.10 -2.60
C GLN A 174 -9.68 1.86 -3.12
N ARG A 175 -9.31 0.65 -2.68
CA ARG A 175 -10.08 -0.57 -3.03
C ARG A 175 -11.50 -0.52 -2.48
N VAL A 176 -11.68 -0.05 -1.25
CA VAL A 176 -13.01 0.19 -0.67
C VAL A 176 -13.82 1.20 -1.51
N ASP A 177 -13.18 2.26 -2.01
CA ASP A 177 -13.85 3.23 -2.88
C ASP A 177 -14.29 2.62 -4.22
N ILE A 178 -13.46 1.76 -4.80
CA ILE A 178 -13.81 0.99 -6.02
C ILE A 178 -15.01 0.07 -5.77
N GLU A 179 -15.03 -0.66 -4.65
CA GLU A 179 -16.18 -1.50 -4.28
C GLU A 179 -17.46 -0.66 -4.08
N ARG A 180 -17.34 0.52 -3.45
CA ARG A 180 -18.47 1.46 -3.27
C ARG A 180 -19.03 1.99 -4.58
N LYS A 181 -18.23 1.99 -5.66
CA LYS A 181 -18.67 2.29 -7.03
C LYS A 181 -19.41 1.11 -7.70
N GLY A 182 -19.63 0.02 -6.97
CA GLY A 182 -20.39 -1.15 -7.39
C GLY A 182 -19.55 -2.21 -8.10
N TYR A 183 -18.22 -2.13 -8.01
CA TYR A 183 -17.33 -3.10 -8.62
C TYR A 183 -17.03 -4.27 -7.67
N THR A 184 -16.99 -5.48 -8.22
CA THR A 184 -16.34 -6.62 -7.58
C THR A 184 -14.89 -6.67 -8.03
N ILE A 185 -13.94 -6.49 -7.12
CA ILE A 185 -12.51 -6.61 -7.43
C ILE A 185 -12.15 -8.10 -7.46
N ILE A 186 -12.05 -8.65 -8.67
CA ILE A 186 -11.78 -10.08 -8.86
C ILE A 186 -10.30 -10.41 -8.65
N ALA A 187 -9.40 -9.50 -9.02
CA ALA A 187 -7.97 -9.66 -8.78
C ALA A 187 -7.32 -8.33 -8.35
N ASN A 188 -6.40 -8.43 -7.40
CA ASN A 188 -5.51 -7.33 -7.01
C ASN A 188 -4.05 -7.80 -7.18
N ILE A 189 -3.27 -7.08 -7.99
CA ILE A 189 -1.92 -7.47 -8.38
C ILE A 189 -0.95 -6.38 -7.94
N GLY A 190 0.11 -6.77 -7.26
CA GLY A 190 1.13 -5.87 -6.74
C GLY A 190 2.39 -6.62 -6.34
N ASN A 191 3.49 -5.90 -6.28
CA ASN A 191 4.82 -6.39 -5.93
C ASN A 191 5.14 -6.19 -4.44
N SER A 192 4.42 -5.37 -3.68
CA SER A 192 4.69 -5.15 -2.25
C SER A 192 3.58 -5.72 -1.35
N ALA A 193 3.90 -5.93 -0.07
CA ALA A 193 2.89 -6.30 0.92
C ALA A 193 1.81 -5.21 1.10
N THR A 194 2.17 -3.94 0.88
CA THR A 194 1.24 -2.81 1.05
C THR A 194 0.15 -2.79 -0.02
N ASP A 195 0.42 -3.35 -1.20
CA ASP A 195 -0.55 -3.43 -2.30
C ASP A 195 -1.68 -4.40 -1.97
N LEU A 196 -1.35 -5.48 -1.27
CA LEU A 196 -2.22 -6.65 -1.11
C LEU A 196 -2.90 -6.73 0.26
N SER A 197 -2.35 -6.03 1.27
CA SER A 197 -2.89 -6.03 2.62
C SER A 197 -4.29 -5.39 2.72
N GLY A 198 -5.03 -5.68 3.79
CA GLY A 198 -6.32 -5.06 4.07
C GLY A 198 -7.52 -5.61 3.30
N GLY A 199 -7.35 -6.59 2.41
CA GLY A 199 -8.45 -7.27 1.71
C GLY A 199 -9.04 -6.45 0.55
N HIS A 200 -10.35 -6.57 0.33
CA HIS A 200 -11.10 -5.90 -0.76
C HIS A 200 -10.71 -6.35 -2.16
N ALA A 201 -10.41 -7.64 -2.29
CA ALA A 201 -10.27 -8.35 -3.56
C ALA A 201 -10.58 -9.83 -3.32
N GLU A 202 -11.21 -10.50 -4.29
CA GLU A 202 -11.48 -11.94 -4.19
C GLU A 202 -10.18 -12.75 -4.20
N ARG A 203 -9.19 -12.32 -5.00
CA ARG A 203 -7.86 -12.92 -5.04
C ARG A 203 -6.75 -11.88 -5.19
N THR A 204 -5.63 -12.15 -4.53
CA THR A 204 -4.42 -11.33 -4.63
C THR A 204 -3.31 -12.09 -5.32
N PHE A 205 -2.52 -11.42 -6.16
CA PHE A 205 -1.34 -11.97 -6.82
C PHE A 205 -0.12 -11.12 -6.48
N LYS A 206 0.81 -11.71 -5.73
CA LYS A 206 2.06 -11.08 -5.32
C LYS A 206 3.13 -11.31 -6.38
N LEU A 207 3.58 -10.24 -7.01
CA LEU A 207 4.76 -10.24 -7.87
C LEU A 207 6.05 -10.27 -7.02
N PRO A 208 7.17 -10.73 -7.58
CA PRO A 208 8.46 -10.72 -6.87
C PRO A 208 8.93 -9.29 -6.58
N ASP A 209 9.33 -9.04 -5.33
CA ASP A 209 10.01 -7.81 -4.88
C ASP A 209 11.45 -8.06 -4.40
N TYR A 210 11.89 -9.32 -4.38
CA TYR A 210 13.25 -9.74 -4.00
C TYR A 210 13.71 -9.14 -2.67
N ASP A 211 12.94 -9.42 -1.61
CA ASP A 211 13.16 -8.90 -0.26
C ASP A 211 13.09 -7.36 -0.18
N GLY A 212 12.26 -6.77 -1.05
CA GLY A 212 11.98 -5.33 -1.09
C GLY A 212 12.89 -4.52 -1.99
N GLN A 213 13.81 -5.15 -2.72
CA GLN A 213 14.67 -4.48 -3.71
C GLN A 213 13.88 -3.82 -4.86
N LEU A 214 12.69 -4.34 -5.16
CA LEU A 214 11.80 -3.78 -6.17
C LEU A 214 10.50 -3.23 -5.58
N SER A 215 10.43 -2.90 -4.28
CA SER A 215 9.17 -2.47 -3.61
C SER A 215 8.76 -1.02 -3.85
#